data_AF-A0A6I0EFK6-F1
#
_entry.id   AF-A0A6I0EFK6-F1
#
_cell.length_a   1.000
_cell.length_b   1.000
_cell.length_c   1.000
_cell.angle_alpha   90.00
_cell.angle_beta   90.00
_cell.angle_gamma   90.00
#
_symmetry.space_group_name_H-M   'P 1'
#
loop_
_entity.id
_entity.type
_entity.pdbx_description
1 polymer ?
#
loop_
_entity_poly.entity_id
_entity_poly.type
_entity_poly.pdbx_seq_one_letter_code
_entity_poly.pdbx_strand_id
1 'polypeptide(L)' 'MSDQQPYRMIIRQTIFGLRPGATYRLRFDQIGDVFPPGMIGCDIHPRALANLRAFADDVDCTVTKDDAQRAFIFRKRN' A
#
# COMPACT_ATOMS: atom_id res chain seq x y z
N MET A 1 -7.28 23.88 -2.47
CA MET A 1 -7.09 22.61 -3.18
C MET A 1 -5.69 22.12 -2.84
N SER A 2 -5.54 21.42 -1.72
CA SER A 2 -4.26 21.27 -1.04
C SER A 2 -3.66 19.88 -1.29
N ASP A 3 -2.48 19.86 -1.90
CA ASP A 3 -1.28 19.11 -1.52
C ASP A 3 -1.37 17.76 -0.76
N GLN A 4 -2.38 16.91 -1.03
CA GLN A 4 -2.36 15.50 -0.58
C GLN A 4 -1.67 14.56 -1.57
N GLN A 5 -1.16 15.08 -2.69
CA GLN A 5 -0.45 14.29 -3.70
C GLN A 5 1.01 13.92 -3.36
N PRO A 6 1.81 14.71 -2.60
CA PRO A 6 3.24 14.40 -2.45
C PRO A 6 3.46 13.11 -1.66
N TYR A 7 2.71 12.87 -0.58
CA TYR A 7 2.85 11.66 0.24
C TYR A 7 2.44 10.38 -0.51
N ARG A 8 1.39 10.44 -1.34
CA ARG A 8 0.95 9.35 -2.22
C ARG A 8 2.05 8.92 -3.17
N MET A 9 2.68 9.90 -3.79
CA MET A 9 3.73 9.66 -4.78
C MET A 9 4.97 9.05 -4.13
N ILE A 10 5.38 9.55 -2.96
CA ILE A 10 6.54 9.06 -2.21
C ILE A 10 6.36 7.58 -1.83
N ILE A 11 5.20 7.20 -1.28
CA ILE A 11 4.98 5.81 -0.83
C ILE A 11 4.95 4.86 -2.03
N ARG A 12 4.25 5.24 -3.11
CA ARG A 12 4.21 4.42 -4.34
C ARG A 12 5.61 4.25 -4.95
N GLN A 13 6.39 5.31 -5.03
CA GLN A 13 7.78 5.28 -5.51
C GLN A 13 8.66 4.40 -4.62
N THR A 14 8.46 4.47 -3.30
CA THR A 14 9.21 3.64 -2.34
C THR A 14 8.92 2.15 -2.56
N ILE A 15 7.64 1.78 -2.75
CA ILE A 15 7.26 0.39 -3.02
C ILE A 15 7.79 -0.07 -4.40
N PHE A 16 7.69 0.79 -5.41
CA PHE A 16 8.21 0.51 -6.76
C PHE A 16 9.73 0.26 -6.75
N GLY A 17 10.47 1.09 -6.01
CA GLY A 17 11.92 1.04 -5.88
C GLY A 17 12.44 -0.01 -4.89
N LEU A 18 11.59 -0.88 -4.34
CA LEU A 18 12.04 -1.97 -3.47
C LEU A 18 13.00 -2.89 -4.23
N ARG A 19 14.10 -3.24 -3.57
CA ARG A 19 15.00 -4.29 -4.05
C ARG A 19 14.32 -5.66 -3.95
N PRO A 20 14.68 -6.64 -4.81
CA PRO A 20 14.20 -8.01 -4.69
C PRO A 20 14.30 -8.54 -3.25
N GLY A 21 13.20 -9.09 -2.74
CA GLY A 21 13.11 -9.61 -1.36
C GLY A 21 12.98 -8.56 -0.25
N ALA A 22 13.13 -7.26 -0.54
CA ALA A 22 12.88 -6.20 0.43
C ALA A 22 11.39 -6.02 0.71
N THR A 23 11.08 -5.48 1.89
CA THR A 23 9.71 -5.24 2.32
C THR A 23 9.45 -3.78 2.63
N TYR A 24 8.20 -3.35 2.43
CA TYR A 24 7.70 -2.05 2.84
C TYR A 24 6.45 -2.22 3.70
N ARG A 25 6.41 -1.51 4.84
CA ARG A 25 5.28 -1.55 5.77
C ARG A 25 4.41 -0.32 5.56
N LEU A 26 3.19 -0.55 5.06
CA LEU A 26 2.16 0.48 4.95
C LEU A 26 1.17 0.34 6.12
N ARG A 27 1.20 1.25 7.09
CA ARG A 27 0.28 1.19 8.24
C ARG A 27 -1.17 1.48 7.79
N PHE A 28 -2.16 0.96 8.52
CA PHE A 28 -3.57 1.15 8.16
C PHE A 28 -3.99 2.63 8.16
N ASP A 29 -3.47 3.42 9.10
CA ASP A 29 -3.72 4.85 9.16
C ASP A 29 -3.08 5.65 8.00
N GLN A 30 -2.13 5.05 7.28
CA GLN A 30 -1.47 5.65 6.10
C GLN A 30 -2.15 5.28 4.78
N ILE A 31 -3.19 4.45 4.80
CA ILE A 31 -3.88 4.01 3.58
C ILE A 31 -4.46 5.21 2.81
N GLY A 32 -5.10 6.15 3.51
CA GLY A 32 -5.69 7.36 2.89
C GLY A 32 -4.64 8.31 2.27
N ASP A 33 -3.39 8.16 2.71
CA ASP A 33 -2.23 8.87 2.17
C ASP A 33 -1.63 8.18 0.95
N VAL A 34 -2.12 6.99 0.57
CA VAL A 34 -1.65 6.25 -0.62
C VAL A 34 -2.76 6.09 -1.66
N PHE A 35 -3.99 5.90 -1.20
CA PHE A 35 -5.15 5.67 -2.04
C PHE A 35 -6.19 6.78 -1.81
N PRO A 36 -6.83 7.30 -2.87
CA PRO A 36 -7.89 8.30 -2.74
C PRO A 36 -8.98 7.88 -1.74
N PRO A 37 -9.58 8.83 -1.00
CA PRO A 37 -10.79 8.55 -0.24
C PRO A 37 -11.85 7.97 -1.19
N GLY A 38 -12.25 6.71 -0.96
CA GLY A 38 -13.17 5.95 -1.83
C GLY A 38 -12.54 4.82 -2.65
N MET A 39 -11.22 4.83 -2.88
CA MET A 39 -10.51 3.72 -3.54
C MET A 39 -10.18 2.58 -2.58
N ILE A 40 -9.97 2.89 -1.30
CA ILE A 40 -9.96 1.87 -0.25
C ILE A 40 -11.10 2.23 0.68
N GLY A 41 -12.16 1.43 0.66
CA GLY A 41 -13.17 1.50 1.71
C GLY A 41 -12.45 1.30 3.03
N CYS A 42 -12.71 2.17 4.01
CA CYS A 42 -12.10 2.17 5.34
C CYS A 42 -11.67 0.77 5.76
N ASP A 43 -10.49 0.65 6.37
CA ASP A 43 -9.66 -0.51 6.76
C ASP A 43 -10.36 -1.82 7.20
N ILE A 44 -11.67 -1.73 7.43
CA ILE A 44 -12.69 -2.73 7.72
C ILE A 44 -13.27 -3.38 6.44
N HIS A 45 -13.05 -2.83 5.23
CA HIS A 45 -13.73 -3.28 4.01
C HIS A 45 -12.91 -4.34 3.24
N PRO A 46 -13.46 -5.53 2.91
CA PRO A 46 -12.76 -6.58 2.16
C PRO A 46 -12.18 -6.17 0.79
N ARG A 47 -12.64 -5.04 0.22
CA ARG A 47 -12.14 -4.49 -1.04
C ARG A 47 -10.79 -3.77 -0.91
N ALA A 48 -10.40 -3.33 0.29
CA ALA A 48 -9.12 -2.68 0.57
C ALA A 48 -7.94 -3.58 0.16
N LEU A 49 -7.97 -4.83 0.61
CA LEU A 49 -6.93 -5.82 0.32
C LEU A 49 -6.88 -6.18 -1.16
N ALA A 50 -8.02 -6.24 -1.85
CA ALA A 50 -8.07 -6.50 -3.29
C ALA A 50 -7.38 -5.39 -4.10
N ASN A 51 -7.63 -4.12 -3.76
CA ASN A 51 -7.00 -3.00 -4.45
C ASN A 51 -5.51 -2.89 -4.14
N LEU A 52 -5.11 -3.19 -2.90
CA LEU A 52 -3.69 -3.30 -2.53
C LEU A 52 -2.99 -4.44 -3.27
N ARG A 53 -3.66 -5.58 -3.46
CA ARG A 53 -3.14 -6.71 -4.23
C ARG A 53 -2.94 -6.36 -5.69
N ALA A 54 -3.93 -5.75 -6.34
CA ALA A 54 -3.80 -5.27 -7.71
C ALA A 54 -2.61 -4.30 -7.86
N PHE A 55 -2.48 -3.34 -6.95
CA PHE A 55 -1.33 -2.44 -6.95
C PHE A 55 0.00 -3.19 -6.72
N ALA A 56 0.03 -4.16 -5.80
CA ALA A 56 1.22 -4.96 -5.56
C ALA A 56 1.62 -5.75 -6.81
N ASP A 57 0.66 -6.34 -7.53
CA ASP A 57 0.88 -7.02 -8.80
C ASP A 57 1.50 -6.09 -9.85
N ASP A 58 0.97 -4.87 -10.00
CA ASP A 58 1.48 -3.86 -10.95
C ASP A 58 2.94 -3.47 -10.69
N VAL A 59 3.39 -3.51 -9.43
CA VAL A 59 4.76 -3.14 -9.02
C VAL A 59 5.62 -4.36 -8.67
N ASP A 60 5.22 -5.55 -9.12
CA ASP A 60 5.93 -6.81 -8.92
C ASP A 60 6.24 -7.09 -7.44
N CYS A 61 5.22 -6.92 -6.61
CA CYS A 61 5.22 -7.17 -5.17
C CYS A 61 4.12 -8.18 -4.80
N THR A 62 4.29 -8.83 -3.66
CA THR A 62 3.17 -9.45 -2.92
C THR A 62 2.77 -8.53 -1.78
N VAL A 63 1.50 -8.57 -1.38
CA VAL A 63 1.03 -7.83 -0.21
C VAL A 63 0.24 -8.75 0.72
N THR A 64 0.58 -8.70 2.01
CA THR A 64 -0.13 -9.40 3.07
C THR A 64 -0.66 -8.42 4.10
N LYS A 65 -1.76 -8.77 4.76
CA LYS A 65 -2.29 -8.01 5.89
C LYS A 65 -1.69 -8.57 7.17
N ASP A 66 -1.13 -7.71 8.00
CA ASP A 66 -0.67 -8.02 9.36
C ASP A 66 -1.54 -7.24 10.36
N ASP A 67 -2.54 -7.92 10.91
CA ASP A 67 -3.46 -7.34 11.88
C ASP A 67 -2.79 -7.04 13.23
N ALA A 68 -1.75 -7.80 13.62
CA ALA A 68 -1.02 -7.56 14.86
C ALA A 68 -0.22 -6.26 14.81
N GLN A 69 0.38 -5.96 13.65
CA GLN A 69 1.10 -4.71 13.41
C GLN A 69 0.23 -3.59 12.83
N ARG A 70 -1.06 -3.85 12.59
CA ARG A 70 -2.01 -2.93 11.94
C ARG A 70 -1.45 -2.35 10.64
N ALA A 71 -0.90 -3.21 9.78
CA ALA A 71 -0.22 -2.80 8.56
C ALA A 71 -0.39 -3.80 7.40
N PHE A 72 -0.18 -3.30 6.19
CA PHE A 72 0.02 -4.09 4.99
C PHE A 72 1.52 -4.19 4.69
N ILE A 73 1.99 -5.42 4.47
CA ILE A 73 3.39 -5.70 4.19
C ILE A 73 3.53 -5.97 2.71
N PHE A 74 4.15 -5.04 1.99
CA PHE A 74 4.57 -5.24 0.62
C PHE A 74 5.92 -5.95 0.62
N ARG A 75 6.11 -6.91 -0.27
CA ARG A 75 7.39 -7.59 -0.49
C ARG A 75 7.67 -7.68 -1.98
N LYS A 76 8.82 -7.18 -2.43
CA LYS A 76 9.22 -7.28 -3.84
C LYS A 76 9.43 -8.75 -4.23
N ARG A 77 8.84 -9.16 -5.36
CA ARG A 77 9.09 -10.46 -5.99
C ARG A 77 10.53 -10.49 -6.50
N ASN A 78 11.08 -11.69 -6.65
CA ASN A 78 12.50 -11.89 -6.95
C ASN A 78 12.76 -11.82 -8.44
#